data_AF-A0A9N8HYY4-F1
#
_entry.id   AF-A0A9N8HYY4-F1
#
_cell.length_a   1.000
_cell.length_b   1.000
_cell.length_c   1.000
_cell.angle_alpha   90.00
_cell.angle_beta   90.00
_cell.angle_gamma   90.00
#
_symmetry.space_group_name_H-M   'P 1'
#
loop_
_entity.id
_entity.type
_entity.pdbx_description
1 polymer ?
#
loop_
_entity_poly.entity_id
_entity_poly.type
_entity_poly.pdbx_seq_one_letter_code
_entity_poly.pdbx_strand_id
1 'polypeptide(L)'
;MSTYALHHSALERRRVMLQKLGGDAKRREAIDIFYKKQMEDERLLNFFEGTDIEIIKWHQFNLMSIAFTAVPRTFDVSSLLLTRHRSLFDAGLDESHFDIVAKHFTDTLEEMNVDAELIKEALDVVTPLRNIFQEGARQAKKRKETAEFRGRLKKLVFVAIAAALMVRYARQNKK
;
A
#
# COMPACT_ATOMS: atom_id res chain seq x y z
N MET A 1 -18.30 -17.07 -29.14
CA MET A 1 -16.92 -16.52 -29.26
C MET A 1 -16.16 -16.86 -27.99
N SER A 2 -15.09 -17.65 -28.11
CA SER A 2 -14.38 -18.25 -26.97
C SER A 2 -13.66 -17.20 -26.11
N THR A 3 -13.76 -17.32 -24.79
CA THR A 3 -13.04 -16.53 -23.77
C THR A 3 -11.52 -16.51 -23.98
N TYR A 4 -10.98 -17.50 -24.71
CA TYR A 4 -9.57 -17.55 -25.14
C TYR A 4 -9.15 -16.38 -26.05
N ALA A 5 -9.99 -15.97 -27.00
CA ALA A 5 -9.65 -14.90 -27.95
C ALA A 5 -9.66 -13.50 -27.28
N LEU A 6 -10.56 -13.29 -26.30
CA LEU A 6 -10.64 -12.04 -25.55
C LEU A 6 -9.44 -11.84 -24.61
N HIS A 7 -9.00 -12.90 -23.92
CA HIS A 7 -7.85 -12.84 -22.99
C HIS A 7 -6.51 -12.64 -23.72
N HIS A 8 -6.31 -13.30 -24.88
CA HIS A 8 -5.10 -13.13 -25.67
C HIS A 8 -4.95 -11.68 -26.19
N SER A 9 -6.07 -11.04 -26.54
CA SER A 9 -6.07 -9.66 -27.02
C SER A 9 -5.68 -8.64 -25.94
N ALA A 10 -6.08 -8.86 -24.68
CA ALA A 10 -5.79 -7.94 -23.58
C ALA A 10 -4.33 -8.03 -23.14
N LEU A 11 -3.76 -9.24 -23.11
CA LEU A 11 -2.34 -9.49 -22.86
C LEU A 11 -1.45 -8.87 -23.93
N GLU A 12 -1.86 -9.01 -25.20
CA GLU A 12 -1.12 -8.46 -26.33
C GLU A 12 -1.16 -6.93 -26.32
N ARG A 13 -2.33 -6.31 -26.08
CA ARG A 13 -2.45 -4.84 -25.91
C ARG A 13 -1.53 -4.31 -24.82
N ARG A 14 -1.42 -5.05 -23.71
CA ARG A 14 -0.58 -4.73 -22.55
C ARG A 14 0.92 -4.91 -22.80
N ARG A 15 1.31 -5.95 -23.55
CA ARG A 15 2.67 -6.12 -24.05
C ARG A 15 3.09 -4.99 -25.00
N VAL A 16 2.17 -4.61 -25.88
CA VAL A 16 2.32 -3.45 -26.77
C VAL A 16 2.42 -2.16 -25.96
N MET A 17 1.67 -1.99 -24.87
CA MET A 17 1.81 -0.84 -23.97
C MET A 17 3.22 -0.74 -23.37
N LEU A 18 3.78 -1.83 -22.83
CA LEU A 18 5.16 -1.82 -22.31
C LEU A 18 6.22 -1.50 -23.37
N GLN A 19 6.00 -1.93 -24.62
CA GLN A 19 6.86 -1.56 -25.75
C GLN A 19 6.68 -0.09 -26.13
N LYS A 20 5.43 0.41 -26.17
CA LYS A 20 5.10 1.81 -26.47
C LYS A 20 5.63 2.77 -25.40
N LEU A 21 5.80 2.32 -24.16
CA LEU A 21 6.49 3.05 -23.09
C LEU A 21 8.03 3.13 -23.29
N GLY A 22 8.56 2.59 -24.39
CA GLY A 22 9.96 2.76 -24.81
C GLY A 22 10.94 1.68 -24.32
N GLY A 23 10.44 0.51 -23.92
CA GLY A 23 11.28 -0.62 -23.52
C GLY A 23 11.96 -0.44 -22.16
N ASP A 24 12.83 -1.39 -21.80
CA ASP A 24 13.36 -1.53 -20.44
C ASP A 24 14.15 -0.31 -19.93
N ALA A 25 14.87 0.38 -20.82
CA ALA A 25 15.66 1.56 -20.46
C ALA A 25 14.76 2.73 -20.05
N LYS A 26 13.77 3.08 -20.88
CA LYS A 26 12.79 4.14 -20.54
C LYS A 26 11.99 3.77 -19.30
N ARG A 27 11.65 2.50 -19.09
CA ARG A 27 10.96 2.08 -17.86
C ARG A 27 11.80 2.27 -16.60
N ARG A 28 13.11 2.04 -16.66
CA ARG A 28 14.01 2.33 -15.53
C ARG A 28 14.07 3.83 -15.25
N GLU A 29 14.22 4.64 -16.29
CA GLU A 29 14.18 6.10 -16.20
C GLU A 29 12.85 6.59 -15.59
N ALA A 30 11.71 6.05 -16.03
CA ALA A 30 10.41 6.34 -15.46
C ALA A 30 10.36 6.05 -13.95
N ILE A 31 10.94 4.93 -13.53
CA ILE A 31 10.99 4.58 -12.11
C ILE A 31 11.89 5.53 -11.33
N ASP A 32 13.04 5.92 -11.88
CA ASP A 32 13.92 6.87 -11.22
C ASP A 32 13.25 8.24 -11.03
N ILE A 33 12.59 8.76 -12.07
CA ILE A 33 11.83 10.01 -12.00
C ILE A 33 10.66 9.89 -11.01
N PHE A 34 9.91 8.79 -11.08
CA PHE A 34 8.78 8.52 -10.19
C PHE A 34 9.17 8.49 -8.71
N TYR A 35 10.26 7.80 -8.36
CA TYR A 35 10.73 7.75 -6.98
C TYR A 35 11.36 9.07 -6.55
N LYS A 36 12.04 9.79 -7.43
CA LYS A 36 12.52 11.13 -7.13
C LYS A 36 11.36 12.04 -6.69
N LYS A 37 10.25 12.07 -7.44
CA LYS A 37 9.06 12.86 -7.09
C LYS A 37 8.47 12.47 -5.73
N GLN A 38 8.39 11.17 -5.42
CA GLN A 38 7.89 10.71 -4.12
C GLN A 38 8.82 11.06 -2.97
N MET A 39 10.13 10.98 -3.17
CA MET A 39 11.15 11.33 -2.19
C MET A 39 11.31 12.85 -2.00
N GLU A 40 10.74 13.66 -2.89
CA GLU A 40 10.67 15.12 -2.76
C GLU A 40 9.32 15.59 -2.17
N ASP A 41 8.38 14.67 -1.95
CA ASP A 41 7.06 14.97 -1.39
C ASP A 41 7.03 14.74 0.13
N GLU A 42 7.03 15.83 0.90
CA GLU A 42 7.02 15.81 2.37
C GLU A 42 5.87 14.98 2.97
N ARG A 43 4.77 14.82 2.24
CA ARG A 43 3.62 14.02 2.69
C ARG A 43 3.89 12.51 2.64
N LEU A 44 4.91 12.08 1.91
CA LEU A 44 5.27 10.67 1.74
C LEU A 44 6.55 10.26 2.47
N LEU A 45 7.44 11.22 2.78
CA LEU A 45 8.78 10.96 3.33
C LEU A 45 8.81 9.99 4.51
N ASN A 46 7.87 10.14 5.45
CA ASN A 46 7.83 9.31 6.66
C ASN A 46 7.60 7.82 6.37
N PHE A 47 7.03 7.46 5.21
CA PHE A 47 6.82 6.05 4.84
C PHE A 47 8.06 5.40 4.21
N PHE A 48 9.06 6.19 3.84
CA PHE A 48 10.32 5.72 3.25
C PHE A 48 11.47 5.64 4.26
N GLU A 49 11.26 6.09 5.50
CA GLU A 49 12.30 6.08 6.53
C GLU A 49 12.85 4.66 6.75
N GLY A 50 14.19 4.54 6.74
CA GLY A 50 14.87 3.26 6.93
C GLY A 50 14.73 2.27 5.77
N THR A 51 14.20 2.68 4.62
CA THR A 51 14.03 1.80 3.46
C THR A 51 15.12 2.01 2.41
N ASP A 52 15.66 0.90 1.90
CA ASP A 52 16.53 0.93 0.72
C ASP A 52 15.69 1.14 -0.55
N ILE A 53 15.74 2.37 -1.07
CA ILE A 53 14.96 2.79 -2.23
C ILE A 53 15.29 1.96 -3.47
N GLU A 54 16.53 1.50 -3.64
CA GLU A 54 16.91 0.71 -4.81
C GLU A 54 16.23 -0.67 -4.80
N ILE A 55 16.01 -1.25 -3.61
CA ILE A 55 15.23 -2.48 -3.45
C ILE A 55 13.76 -2.23 -3.82
N ILE A 56 13.15 -1.12 -3.37
CA ILE A 56 11.75 -0.82 -3.72
C ILE A 56 11.60 -0.56 -5.22
N LYS A 57 12.50 0.21 -5.83
CA LYS A 57 12.53 0.47 -7.28
C LYS A 57 12.55 -0.83 -8.08
N TRP A 58 13.40 -1.79 -7.69
CA TRP A 58 13.48 -3.09 -8.35
C TRP A 58 12.16 -3.87 -8.23
N HIS A 59 11.56 -3.91 -7.04
CA HIS A 59 10.27 -4.55 -6.84
C HIS A 59 9.14 -3.86 -7.62
N GLN A 60 9.10 -2.53 -7.67
CA GLN A 60 8.13 -1.76 -8.41
C GLN A 60 8.28 -1.98 -9.92
N PHE A 61 9.51 -2.06 -10.45
CA PHE A 61 9.77 -2.39 -11.86
C PHE A 61 9.15 -3.75 -12.24
N ASN A 62 9.33 -4.74 -11.38
CA ASN A 62 8.78 -6.08 -11.59
C ASN A 62 7.27 -6.10 -11.43
N LEU A 63 6.72 -5.45 -10.40
CA LEU A 63 5.28 -5.36 -10.16
C LEU A 63 4.57 -4.65 -11.31
N MET A 64 5.14 -3.56 -11.82
CA MET A 64 4.59 -2.81 -12.95
C MET A 64 4.61 -3.65 -14.23
N SER A 65 5.68 -4.43 -14.44
CA SER A 65 5.76 -5.38 -15.56
C SER A 65 4.69 -6.47 -15.47
N ILE A 66 4.35 -6.93 -14.26
CA ILE A 66 3.26 -7.90 -14.02
C ILE A 66 1.89 -7.24 -14.19
N ALA A 67 1.68 -6.04 -13.62
CA ALA A 67 0.43 -5.30 -13.69
C ALA A 67 0.06 -4.93 -15.14
N PHE A 68 1.05 -4.50 -15.93
CA PHE A 68 0.89 -4.16 -17.34
C PHE A 68 1.08 -5.34 -18.29
N THR A 69 1.06 -6.59 -17.82
CA THR A 69 0.98 -7.77 -18.70
C THR A 69 -0.17 -8.68 -18.29
N ALA A 70 0.01 -9.42 -17.21
CA ALA A 70 -1.01 -10.23 -16.56
C ALA A 70 -0.65 -10.37 -15.08
N VAL A 71 -1.59 -10.03 -14.21
CA VAL A 71 -1.59 -10.57 -12.86
C VAL A 71 -2.15 -12.00 -12.94
N PRO A 72 -1.39 -13.04 -12.55
CA PRO A 72 -1.92 -14.40 -12.51
C PRO A 72 -3.20 -14.44 -11.67
N ARG A 73 -4.24 -15.19 -12.09
CA ARG A 73 -5.50 -15.28 -11.33
C ARG A 73 -5.32 -15.77 -9.89
N THR A 74 -4.24 -16.49 -9.63
CA THR A 74 -3.85 -17.02 -8.32
C THR A 74 -3.07 -16.01 -7.46
N PHE A 75 -2.70 -14.86 -8.03
CA PHE A 75 -1.93 -13.84 -7.34
C PHE A 75 -2.86 -12.84 -6.64
N ASP A 76 -2.97 -13.00 -5.32
CA ASP A 76 -3.78 -12.12 -4.48
C ASP A 76 -3.02 -10.82 -4.17
N VAL A 77 -3.14 -9.85 -5.09
CA VAL A 77 -2.56 -8.50 -4.95
C VAL A 77 -3.07 -7.81 -3.68
N SER A 78 -4.34 -8.04 -3.31
CA SER A 78 -4.95 -7.41 -2.14
C SER A 78 -4.29 -7.86 -0.85
N SER A 79 -4.20 -9.19 -0.65
CA SER A 79 -3.52 -9.76 0.51
C SER A 79 -2.04 -9.36 0.57
N LEU A 80 -1.35 -9.35 -0.57
CA LEU A 80 0.03 -8.90 -0.64
C LEU A 80 0.18 -7.44 -0.17
N LEU A 81 -0.61 -6.52 -0.74
CA LEU A 81 -0.52 -5.09 -0.41
C LEU A 81 -0.91 -4.83 1.05
N LEU A 82 -1.99 -5.45 1.54
CA LEU A 82 -2.41 -5.34 2.94
C LEU A 82 -1.33 -5.84 3.92
N THR A 83 -0.66 -6.94 3.57
CA THR A 83 0.38 -7.54 4.41
C THR A 83 1.66 -6.71 4.38
N ARG A 84 2.12 -6.31 3.20
CA ARG A 84 3.39 -5.59 3.02
C ARG A 84 3.35 -4.16 3.56
N HIS A 85 2.19 -3.50 3.48
CA HIS A 85 2.02 -2.13 3.98
C HIS A 85 1.42 -2.08 5.39
N ARG A 86 1.27 -3.22 6.09
CA ARG A 86 0.59 -3.28 7.39
C ARG A 86 1.13 -2.28 8.41
N SER A 87 2.46 -2.24 8.58
CA SER A 87 3.11 -1.30 9.50
C SER A 87 2.97 0.14 9.05
N LEU A 88 2.94 0.40 7.75
CA LEU A 88 2.73 1.74 7.18
C LEU A 88 1.30 2.21 7.43
N PHE A 89 0.29 1.33 7.30
CA PHE A 89 -1.08 1.64 7.70
C PHE A 89 -1.18 1.94 9.20
N ASP A 90 -0.45 1.18 10.04
CA ASP A 90 -0.37 1.48 11.48
C ASP A 90 0.32 2.84 11.75
N ALA A 91 1.18 3.31 10.85
CA ALA A 91 1.83 4.62 10.87
C ALA A 91 1.03 5.75 10.20
N GLY A 92 -0.17 5.47 9.66
CA GLY A 92 -1.06 6.49 9.09
C GLY A 92 -1.16 6.52 7.57
N LEU A 93 -0.60 5.53 6.86
CA LEU A 93 -0.82 5.38 5.42
C LEU A 93 -2.32 5.17 5.14
N ASP A 94 -2.82 5.76 4.05
CA ASP A 94 -4.22 5.67 3.64
C ASP A 94 -4.41 5.93 2.13
N GLU A 95 -5.65 6.01 1.66
CA GLU A 95 -5.98 6.28 0.26
C GLU A 95 -5.57 7.67 -0.24
N SER A 96 -5.39 8.67 0.64
CA SER A 96 -4.94 10.00 0.21
C SER A 96 -3.47 9.98 -0.21
N HIS A 97 -2.65 9.16 0.46
CA HIS A 97 -1.27 8.91 0.06
C HIS A 97 -1.20 8.15 -1.26
N PHE A 98 -2.14 7.20 -1.48
CA PHE A 98 -2.27 6.54 -2.77
C PHE A 98 -2.57 7.55 -3.88
N ASP A 99 -3.48 8.50 -3.66
CA ASP A 99 -3.83 9.54 -4.65
C ASP A 99 -2.62 10.42 -5.00
N ILE A 100 -1.76 10.75 -4.03
CA ILE A 100 -0.50 11.46 -4.26
C ILE A 100 0.46 10.62 -5.12
N VAL A 101 0.65 9.35 -4.79
CA VAL A 101 1.51 8.44 -5.56
C VAL A 101 0.98 8.25 -6.99
N ALA A 102 -0.34 8.11 -7.16
CA ALA A 102 -0.97 8.02 -8.48
C ALA A 102 -0.76 9.30 -9.30
N LYS A 103 -0.80 10.48 -8.66
CA LYS A 103 -0.46 11.75 -9.32
C LYS A 103 1.01 11.78 -9.76
N HIS A 104 1.95 11.41 -8.89
CA HIS A 104 3.37 11.36 -9.25
C HIS A 104 3.64 10.40 -10.42
N PHE A 105 2.89 9.29 -10.48
CA PHE A 105 2.94 8.35 -11.58
C PHE A 105 2.47 9.01 -12.90
N THR A 106 1.32 9.69 -12.90
CA THR A 106 0.83 10.45 -14.06
C THR A 106 1.83 11.52 -14.50
N ASP A 107 2.27 12.38 -13.58
CA ASP A 107 3.22 13.48 -13.86
C ASP A 107 4.52 12.94 -14.49
N THR A 108 4.99 11.77 -14.04
CA THR A 108 6.18 11.11 -14.59
C THR A 108 5.96 10.68 -16.03
N LEU A 109 4.83 10.05 -16.34
CA LEU A 109 4.54 9.61 -17.70
C LEU A 109 4.34 10.79 -18.64
N GLU A 110 3.70 11.87 -18.18
CA GLU A 110 3.54 13.11 -18.93
C GLU A 110 4.90 13.78 -19.23
N GLU A 111 5.78 13.88 -18.23
CA GLU A 111 7.15 14.42 -18.40
C GLU A 111 7.97 13.62 -19.41
N MET A 112 7.74 12.31 -19.47
CA MET A 112 8.36 11.41 -20.43
C MET A 112 7.71 11.43 -21.82
N ASN A 113 6.73 12.31 -22.05
CA ASN A 113 5.96 12.43 -23.29
C ASN A 113 5.27 11.13 -23.70
N VAL A 114 4.76 10.37 -22.72
CA VAL A 114 3.92 9.20 -22.98
C VAL A 114 2.56 9.69 -23.48
N ASP A 115 2.03 8.99 -24.50
CA ASP A 115 0.72 9.30 -25.07
C ASP A 115 -0.41 9.24 -24.02
N ALA A 116 -1.32 10.21 -24.06
CA ALA A 116 -2.39 10.35 -23.08
C ALA A 116 -3.33 9.13 -23.02
N GLU A 117 -3.56 8.44 -24.15
CA GLU A 117 -4.35 7.20 -24.17
C GLU A 117 -3.64 6.09 -23.38
N LEU A 118 -2.32 5.99 -23.51
CA LEU A 118 -1.51 5.02 -22.75
C LEU A 118 -1.46 5.34 -21.25
N ILE A 119 -1.38 6.63 -20.89
CA ILE A 119 -1.45 7.07 -19.49
C ILE A 119 -2.80 6.66 -18.91
N LYS A 120 -3.89 6.89 -19.64
CA LYS A 120 -5.23 6.50 -19.22
C LYS A 120 -5.33 4.97 -19.01
N GLU A 121 -4.88 4.18 -19.97
CA GLU A 121 -4.90 2.72 -19.85
C GLU A 121 -4.06 2.23 -18.64
N ALA A 122 -2.92 2.87 -18.37
CA ALA A 122 -2.09 2.55 -17.20
C ALA A 122 -2.82 2.89 -15.89
N LEU A 123 -3.49 4.04 -15.82
CA LEU A 123 -4.29 4.45 -14.67
C LEU A 123 -5.51 3.54 -14.45
N ASP A 124 -6.14 3.04 -15.51
CA ASP A 124 -7.25 2.08 -15.41
C ASP A 124 -6.82 0.78 -14.70
N VAL A 125 -5.54 0.40 -14.77
CA VAL A 125 -4.97 -0.76 -14.06
C VAL A 125 -4.67 -0.44 -12.60
N VAL A 126 -4.15 0.76 -12.31
CA VAL A 126 -3.65 1.12 -10.98
C VAL A 126 -4.76 1.63 -10.06
N THR A 127 -5.70 2.44 -10.57
CA THR A 127 -6.75 3.10 -9.79
C THR A 127 -7.58 2.15 -8.89
N PRO A 128 -7.96 0.93 -9.33
CA PRO A 128 -8.70 0.00 -8.47
C PRO A 128 -7.95 -0.41 -7.18
N LEU A 129 -6.61 -0.29 -7.16
CA LEU A 129 -5.81 -0.62 -5.99
C LEU A 129 -6.06 0.34 -4.81
N ARG A 130 -6.57 1.55 -5.08
CA ARG A 130 -6.93 2.55 -4.05
C ARG A 130 -7.80 1.98 -2.94
N ASN A 131 -8.76 1.11 -3.29
CA ASN A 131 -9.67 0.46 -2.34
C ASN A 131 -8.94 -0.40 -1.30
N ILE A 132 -7.78 -0.96 -1.66
CA ILE A 132 -6.96 -1.78 -0.76
C ILE A 132 -6.31 -0.89 0.31
N PHE A 133 -5.90 0.33 -0.05
CA PHE A 133 -5.33 1.31 0.89
C PHE A 133 -6.39 1.82 1.86
N GLN A 134 -7.60 2.09 1.37
CA GLN A 134 -8.74 2.44 2.21
C GLN A 134 -9.06 1.31 3.22
N GLU A 135 -9.07 0.05 2.76
CA GLU A 135 -9.28 -1.10 3.65
C GLU A 135 -8.13 -1.26 4.66
N GLY A 136 -6.88 -1.08 4.23
CA GLY A 136 -5.70 -1.12 5.09
C GLY A 136 -5.77 -0.10 6.23
N ALA A 137 -6.13 1.16 5.91
CA ALA A 137 -6.33 2.23 6.88
C ALA A 137 -7.47 1.91 7.86
N ARG A 138 -8.59 1.37 7.37
CA ARG A 138 -9.71 0.92 8.21
C ARG A 138 -9.28 -0.18 9.19
N GLN A 139 -8.48 -1.14 8.73
CA GLN A 139 -7.96 -2.20 9.59
C GLN A 139 -7.00 -1.66 10.64
N ALA A 140 -6.11 -0.71 10.28
CA ALA A 140 -5.22 -0.05 11.23
C ALA A 140 -5.97 0.70 12.33
N LYS A 141 -7.00 1.47 11.96
CA LYS A 141 -7.88 2.15 12.91
C LYS A 141 -8.52 1.16 13.89
N LYS A 142 -9.09 0.07 13.39
CA LYS A 142 -9.68 -0.99 14.22
C LYS A 142 -8.66 -1.64 15.17
N ARG A 143 -7.42 -1.87 14.70
CA ARG A 143 -6.33 -2.41 15.54
C ARG A 143 -6.01 -1.45 16.69
N LYS A 144 -5.89 -0.15 16.40
CA LYS A 144 -5.63 0.90 17.40
C LYS A 144 -6.73 0.97 18.45
N GLU A 145 -7.99 1.05 18.03
CA GLU A 145 -9.16 1.07 18.92
C GLU A 145 -9.21 -0.19 19.82
N THR A 146 -8.93 -1.36 19.24
CA THR A 146 -8.91 -2.63 19.98
C THR A 146 -7.78 -2.65 21.02
N ALA A 147 -6.59 -2.12 20.67
CA ALA A 147 -5.45 -2.05 21.57
C ALA A 147 -5.71 -1.09 22.74
N GLU A 148 -6.27 0.08 22.46
CA GLU A 148 -6.68 1.07 23.47
C GLU A 148 -7.72 0.50 24.43
N PHE A 149 -8.76 -0.15 23.90
CA PHE A 149 -9.79 -0.80 24.71
C PHE A 149 -9.19 -1.89 25.60
N ARG A 150 -8.37 -2.79 25.05
CA ARG A 150 -7.68 -3.83 25.83
C ARG A 150 -6.78 -3.23 26.91
N GLY A 151 -6.09 -2.12 26.62
CA GLY A 151 -5.29 -1.39 27.59
C GLY A 151 -6.12 -0.84 28.75
N ARG A 152 -7.27 -0.20 28.46
CA ARG A 152 -8.21 0.29 29.46
C ARG A 152 -8.76 -0.85 30.33
N LEU A 153 -9.18 -1.95 29.70
CA LEU A 153 -9.72 -3.11 30.40
C LEU A 153 -8.69 -3.73 31.35
N LYS A 154 -7.43 -3.92 30.89
CA LYS A 154 -6.33 -4.42 31.74
C LYS A 154 -6.08 -3.52 32.95
N LYS A 155 -6.09 -2.18 32.77
CA LYS A 155 -5.95 -1.22 33.88
C LYS A 155 -7.09 -1.34 34.89
N LEU A 156 -8.35 -1.44 34.43
CA LEU A 156 -9.51 -1.59 35.32
C LEU A 156 -9.45 -2.89 36.12
N VAL A 157 -9.11 -4.02 35.47
CA VAL A 157 -8.96 -5.32 36.15
C VAL A 157 -7.85 -5.26 37.19
N PHE A 158 -6.70 -4.66 36.86
CA PHE A 158 -5.60 -4.48 37.81
C PHE A 158 -6.01 -3.66 39.04
N VAL A 159 -6.69 -2.52 38.84
CA VAL A 159 -7.19 -1.69 39.94
C VAL A 159 -8.18 -2.45 40.82
N ALA A 160 -9.11 -3.19 40.23
CA ALA A 160 -10.09 -4.00 40.98
C ALA A 160 -9.40 -5.09 41.83
N ILE A 161 -8.41 -5.79 41.27
CA ILE A 161 -7.62 -6.80 41.99
C ILE A 161 -6.84 -6.15 43.14
N ALA A 162 -6.14 -5.04 42.89
CA ALA A 162 -5.39 -4.32 43.91
C ALA A 162 -6.28 -3.82 45.05
N ALA A 163 -7.46 -3.27 44.74
CA ALA A 163 -8.46 -2.86 45.72
C ALA A 163 -8.95 -4.04 46.56
N ALA A 164 -9.26 -5.19 45.95
CA ALA A 164 -9.67 -6.39 46.67
C ALA A 164 -8.59 -6.91 47.62
N LEU A 165 -7.32 -6.89 47.20
CA LEU A 165 -6.18 -7.29 48.03
C LEU A 165 -5.99 -6.33 49.22
N MET A 166 -6.10 -5.02 49.01
CA MET A 166 -6.03 -4.02 50.09
C MET A 166 -7.15 -4.22 51.13
N VAL A 167 -8.39 -4.45 50.68
CA VAL A 167 -9.51 -4.76 51.58
C VAL A 167 -9.25 -6.04 52.38
N ARG A 168 -8.70 -7.08 51.74
CA ARG A 168 -8.34 -8.34 52.40
C ARG A 168 -7.24 -8.14 53.45
N TYR A 169 -6.18 -7.39 53.13
CA TYR A 169 -5.08 -7.08 54.04
C TYR A 169 -5.56 -6.27 55.26
N ALA A 170 -6.36 -5.22 55.04
CA ALA A 170 -6.91 -4.41 56.12
C ALA A 170 -7.80 -5.21 57.10
N ARG A 171 -8.52 -6.23 56.61
CA ARG A 171 -9.30 -7.15 57.46
C ARG A 171 -8.43 -8.10 58.28
N GLN A 172 -7.29 -8.55 57.75
CA GLN A 172 -6.41 -9.47 58.46
C GLN A 172 -5.63 -8.80 59.61
N ASN A 173 -5.27 -7.52 59.46
CA ASN A 173 -4.49 -6.78 60.46
C ASN A 173 -5.33 -5.97 61.48
N LYS A 174 -6.67 -6.11 61.45
CA LYS A 174 -7.59 -5.53 62.45
C LYS A 174 -7.97 -6.52 63.56
N LYS A 175 -7.28 -7.66 63.65
CA LYS A 175 -7.34 -8.63 64.76
C LYS A 175 -6.06 -8.53 65.56
#